data_AF-A0A4Y3MCC7-F1
#
_entry.id   AF-A0A4Y3MCC7-F1
#
_cell.length_a   1.000
_cell.length_b   1.000
_cell.length_c   1.000
_cell.angle_alpha   90.00
_cell.angle_beta   90.00
_cell.angle_gamma   90.00
#
_symmetry.space_group_name_H-M   'P 1'
#
loop_
_entity.id
_entity.type
_entity.pdbx_description
1 polymer ?
#
loop_
_entity_poly.entity_id
_entity_poly.type
_entity_poly.pdbx_seq_one_letter_code
_entity_poly.pdbx_strand_id
1 'polypeptide(L)'
;MEQVILSHGNRFLALSMESAGNSFGIPWWLEITETQKHQSILDCGGSPAIARQALDAGIGWAVCRINAAQFRALETYDRYRGRILTTRPPSSPRHNLREDAHDSL
;
A
#
# COMPACT_ATOMS: atom_id res chain seq x y z
N MET A 1 27.33 1.75 -23.94
CA MET A 1 25.97 1.36 -24.39
C MET A 1 25.01 2.08 -23.48
N GLU A 2 24.74 3.32 -23.85
CA GLU A 2 24.17 4.36 -23.01
C GLU A 2 22.77 4.63 -23.56
N GLN A 3 21.75 4.12 -22.86
CA GLN A 3 20.37 4.58 -23.04
C GLN A 3 19.86 5.05 -21.70
N VAL A 4 20.36 6.23 -21.31
CA VAL A 4 19.64 7.12 -20.42
C VAL A 4 18.41 7.59 -21.20
N ILE A 5 17.32 6.84 -21.11
CA ILE A 5 16.01 7.28 -21.59
C ILE A 5 15.55 8.39 -20.64
N LEU A 6 15.48 9.60 -21.18
CA LEU A 6 14.88 10.79 -20.59
C LEU A 6 13.42 10.51 -20.19
N SER A 7 13.18 9.98 -18.99
CA SER A 7 11.85 9.98 -18.39
C SER A 7 11.64 11.33 -17.70
N HIS A 8 10.97 12.25 -18.37
CA HIS A 8 10.22 13.25 -17.64
C HIS A 8 9.17 12.51 -16.78
N GLY A 9 9.43 12.34 -15.49
CA GLY A 9 8.41 12.24 -14.44
C GLY A 9 7.29 11.20 -14.59
N ASN A 10 7.59 9.96 -14.98
CA ASN A 10 6.59 8.89 -14.94
C ASN A 10 6.34 8.49 -13.48
N ARG A 11 5.39 9.18 -12.82
CA ARG A 11 4.95 8.82 -11.47
C ARG A 11 4.37 7.40 -11.53
N PHE A 12 5.08 6.43 -10.98
CA PHE A 12 4.61 5.06 -10.86
C PHE A 12 3.98 4.89 -9.47
N LEU A 13 2.77 4.35 -9.44
CA LEU A 13 2.17 3.85 -8.22
C LEU A 13 1.28 2.68 -8.60
N ALA A 14 1.63 1.49 -8.12
CA ALA A 14 0.82 0.30 -8.30
C ALA A 14 0.03 -0.01 -7.02
N LEU A 15 -1.25 -0.38 -7.16
CA LEU A 15 -2.07 -0.90 -6.07
C LEU A 15 -2.60 -2.27 -6.47
N SER A 16 -2.34 -3.30 -5.67
CA SER A 16 -2.81 -4.66 -5.94
C SER A 16 -4.33 -4.77 -5.86
N MET A 17 -4.90 -5.86 -6.38
CA MET A 17 -6.29 -6.24 -6.09
C MET A 17 -6.51 -6.48 -4.59
N GLU A 18 -7.76 -6.46 -4.15
CA GLU A 18 -8.12 -6.64 -2.74
C GLU A 18 -7.65 -8.01 -2.23
N SER A 19 -7.07 -8.03 -1.04
CA SER A 19 -6.51 -9.23 -0.39
C SER A 19 -5.45 -10.00 -1.21
N ALA A 20 -4.88 -9.41 -2.26
CA ALA A 20 -3.88 -10.08 -3.12
C ALA A 20 -2.68 -10.63 -2.34
N GLY A 21 -2.24 -9.96 -1.28
CA GLY A 21 -1.16 -10.45 -0.43
C GLY A 21 -1.50 -11.77 0.28
N ASN A 22 -2.78 -11.98 0.61
CA ASN A 22 -3.25 -13.23 1.21
C ASN A 22 -3.54 -14.31 0.16
N SER A 23 -3.98 -13.92 -1.03
CA SER A 23 -4.35 -14.85 -2.10
C SER A 23 -3.16 -15.36 -2.92
N PHE A 24 -2.19 -14.49 -3.23
CA PHE A 24 -1.07 -14.79 -4.12
C PHE A 24 0.29 -14.74 -3.42
N GLY A 25 0.34 -14.13 -2.22
CA GLY A 25 1.58 -13.96 -1.47
C GLY A 25 2.43 -12.79 -1.93
N ILE A 26 3.43 -12.47 -1.11
CA ILE A 26 4.37 -11.37 -1.35
C ILE A 26 5.29 -11.62 -2.56
N PRO A 27 5.85 -12.83 -2.79
CA PRO A 27 6.72 -13.07 -3.94
C PRO A 27 6.06 -12.72 -5.28
N TRP A 28 4.77 -13.08 -5.44
CA TRP A 28 4.01 -12.73 -6.64
C TRP A 28 3.96 -11.22 -6.90
N TRP A 29 3.75 -10.42 -5.85
CA TRP A 29 3.71 -8.96 -5.98
C TRP A 29 5.08 -8.35 -6.28
N LEU A 30 6.14 -8.93 -5.71
CA LEU A 30 7.51 -8.51 -6.00
C LEU A 30 7.88 -8.76 -7.45
N GLU A 31 7.44 -9.87 -8.06
CA GLU A 31 7.68 -10.11 -9.49
C GLU A 31 6.91 -9.15 -10.40
N ILE A 32 5.74 -8.69 -9.98
CA ILE A 32 4.96 -7.70 -10.78
C ILE A 32 5.56 -6.31 -10.69
N THR A 33 6.06 -5.93 -9.51
CA THR A 33 6.51 -4.57 -9.24
C THR A 33 8.02 -4.39 -9.42
N GLU A 34 8.79 -5.48 -9.43
CA GLU A 34 10.22 -5.53 -9.67
C GLU A 34 10.98 -4.42 -8.90
N THR A 35 11.70 -3.57 -9.63
CA THR A 35 12.47 -2.44 -9.12
C THR A 35 11.59 -1.34 -8.52
N GLN A 36 10.30 -1.29 -8.86
CA GLN A 36 9.33 -0.30 -8.43
C GLN A 36 8.54 -0.71 -7.18
N LYS A 37 8.88 -1.82 -6.52
CA LYS A 37 8.17 -2.31 -5.31
C LYS A 37 7.98 -1.25 -4.21
N HIS A 38 8.96 -0.35 -4.05
CA HIS A 38 8.92 0.74 -3.07
C HIS A 38 7.87 1.82 -3.40
N GLN A 39 7.42 1.88 -4.65
CA GLN A 39 6.32 2.72 -5.15
C GLN A 39 5.08 1.87 -5.42
N SER A 40 4.76 0.95 -4.51
CA SER A 40 3.60 0.08 -4.63
C SER A 40 2.89 -0.14 -3.31
N ILE A 41 1.60 -0.49 -3.42
CA ILE A 41 0.70 -0.75 -2.31
C ILE A 41 0.16 -2.17 -2.48
N LEU A 42 0.44 -3.04 -1.50
CA LEU A 42 -0.11 -4.41 -1.46
C LEU A 42 -1.29 -4.47 -0.50
N ASP A 43 -2.43 -4.96 -0.96
CA ASP A 43 -3.58 -5.24 -0.10
C ASP A 43 -3.41 -6.61 0.56
N CYS A 44 -3.17 -6.58 1.87
CA CYS A 44 -2.90 -7.74 2.73
C CYS A 44 -4.16 -8.27 3.43
N GLY A 45 -5.35 -7.79 3.06
CA GLY A 45 -6.60 -8.21 3.71
C GLY A 45 -6.61 -7.89 5.20
N GLY A 46 -6.94 -8.87 6.04
CA GLY A 46 -6.97 -8.76 7.51
C GLY A 46 -5.75 -9.35 8.23
N SER A 47 -4.61 -9.53 7.56
CA SER A 47 -3.42 -10.19 8.13
C SER A 47 -2.29 -9.21 8.46
N PRO A 48 -2.10 -8.82 9.75
CA PRO A 48 -0.95 -8.03 10.18
C PRO A 48 0.40 -8.70 9.89
N ALA A 49 0.44 -10.04 9.86
CA ALA A 49 1.66 -10.78 9.58
C ALA A 49 2.13 -10.56 8.14
N ILE A 50 1.21 -10.67 7.17
CA ILE A 50 1.50 -10.44 5.76
C ILE A 50 1.85 -8.96 5.53
N ALA A 51 1.14 -8.03 6.17
CA ALA A 51 1.45 -6.61 6.06
C ALA A 51 2.89 -6.29 6.50
N ARG A 52 3.34 -6.84 7.63
CA ARG A 52 4.74 -6.70 8.08
C ARG A 52 5.71 -7.29 7.08
N GLN A 53 5.49 -8.53 6.66
CA GLN A 53 6.36 -9.21 5.69
C GLN A 53 6.46 -8.43 4.37
N ALA A 54 5.36 -7.80 3.92
CA ALA A 54 5.35 -6.98 2.72
C ALA A 54 6.25 -5.73 2.87
N LEU A 55 6.11 -5.01 3.98
CA LEU A 55 6.94 -3.84 4.27
C LEU A 55 8.42 -4.21 4.43
N ASP A 56 8.70 -5.38 5.02
CA ASP A 56 10.05 -5.93 5.19
C ASP A 56 10.70 -6.29 3.85
N ALA A 57 9.90 -6.75 2.89
CA ALA A 57 10.35 -7.00 1.52
C ALA A 57 10.62 -5.72 0.70
N GLY A 58 10.31 -4.55 1.27
CA GLY A 58 10.53 -3.24 0.66
C GLY A 58 9.34 -2.70 -0.14
N ILE A 59 8.14 -3.27 0.02
CA ILE A 59 6.92 -2.73 -0.57
C ILE A 59 6.58 -1.39 0.08
N GLY A 60 6.22 -0.37 -0.69
CA GLY A 60 5.98 0.99 -0.18
C GLY A 60 4.97 1.06 0.96
N TRP A 61 3.75 0.55 0.72
CA TRP A 61 2.66 0.54 1.69
C TRP A 61 1.90 -0.78 1.69
N ALA A 62 1.20 -1.07 2.79
CA ALA A 62 0.30 -2.20 2.89
C ALA A 62 -1.10 -1.75 3.31
N VAL A 63 -2.12 -2.15 2.56
CA VAL A 63 -3.51 -2.06 3.04
C VAL A 63 -3.78 -3.24 3.96
N CYS A 64 -4.20 -2.98 5.20
CA CYS A 64 -4.48 -4.02 6.17
C CYS A 64 -5.67 -3.63 7.05
N ARG A 65 -6.79 -4.35 6.92
CA ARG A 65 -8.04 -4.13 7.66
C ARG A 65 -7.93 -4.79 9.03
N ILE A 66 -7.43 -4.04 10.01
CA ILE A 66 -7.11 -4.52 11.36
C ILE A 66 -7.74 -3.63 12.42
N ASN A 67 -7.88 -4.14 13.65
CA ASN A 67 -8.43 -3.34 14.74
C ASN A 67 -7.41 -2.32 15.27
N ALA A 68 -7.89 -1.35 16.07
CA ALA A 68 -7.06 -0.26 16.58
C ALA A 68 -5.88 -0.73 17.45
N ALA A 69 -6.01 -1.84 18.19
CA ALA A 69 -4.92 -2.36 19.01
C ALA A 69 -3.80 -2.96 18.14
N GLN A 70 -4.16 -3.73 17.12
CA GLN A 70 -3.23 -4.28 16.15
C GLN A 70 -2.53 -3.18 15.34
N PHE A 71 -3.28 -2.15 14.92
CA PHE A 71 -2.72 -1.00 14.22
C PHE A 71 -1.68 -0.27 15.08
N ARG A 72 -2.02 0.04 16.34
CA ARG A 72 -1.07 0.66 17.29
C ARG A 72 0.19 -0.17 17.47
N ALA A 73 0.06 -1.49 17.55
CA ALA A 73 1.21 -2.39 17.67
C ALA A 73 2.11 -2.42 16.43
N LEU A 74 1.59 -2.10 15.23
CA LEU A 74 2.42 -1.94 14.04
C LEU A 74 3.09 -0.57 13.98
N GLU A 75 2.39 0.48 14.42
CA GLU A 75 2.89 1.86 14.44
C GLU A 75 4.00 2.10 15.49
N THR A 76 4.19 1.21 16.47
CA THR A 76 5.33 1.27 17.40
C THR A 76 6.67 0.97 16.73
N TYR A 77 6.67 0.38 15.54
CA TYR A 77 7.87 0.15 14.75
C TYR A 77 8.07 1.32 13.77
N ASP A 78 9.12 2.11 13.97
CA ASP A 78 9.42 3.28 13.13
C ASP A 78 9.44 2.95 11.63
N ARG A 79 9.90 1.75 11.26
CA ARG A 79 9.98 1.32 9.86
C ARG A 79 8.63 1.07 9.18
N TYR A 80 7.55 0.91 9.95
CA TYR A 80 6.19 0.70 9.46
C TYR A 80 5.30 1.93 9.60
N ARG A 81 5.72 2.89 10.42
CA ARG A 81 4.95 4.06 10.78
C ARG A 81 4.51 4.83 9.53
N GLY A 82 3.21 5.05 9.38
CA GLY A 82 2.62 5.73 8.23
C GLY A 82 2.64 4.92 6.91
N ARG A 83 3.01 3.64 6.97
CA ARG A 83 3.06 2.73 5.80
C ARG A 83 1.95 1.68 5.80
N ILE A 84 1.15 1.64 6.86
CA ILE A 84 -0.05 0.80 6.97
C ILE A 84 -1.29 1.65 6.71
N LEU A 85 -2.09 1.23 5.73
CA LEU A 85 -3.38 1.84 5.42
C LEU A 85 -4.48 0.93 5.95
N THR A 86 -5.27 1.38 6.92
CA THR A 86 -6.37 0.58 7.49
C THR A 86 -7.58 0.47 6.55
N THR A 87 -7.61 1.30 5.51
CA THR A 87 -8.64 1.35 4.49
C THR A 87 -8.00 1.39 3.12
N ARG A 88 -8.58 0.66 2.17
CA ARG A 88 -8.22 0.78 0.76
C ARG A 88 -8.78 2.10 0.21
N PRO A 89 -8.00 2.88 -0.57
CA PRO A 89 -8.55 4.02 -1.29
C PRO A 89 -9.71 3.58 -2.19
N PRO A 90 -10.83 4.32 -2.21
CA PRO A 90 -11.98 3.96 -3.02
C PRO A 90 -11.64 4.01 -4.52
N SER A 91 -12.17 3.07 -5.28
CA SER A 91 -11.93 2.94 -6.72
C SER A 91 -12.84 3.82 -7.59
N SER A 92 -13.75 4.60 -7.00
CA SER A 92 -14.73 5.42 -7.74
C SER A 92 -14.53 6.92 -7.52
N PRO A 93 -14.58 7.75 -8.58
CA PRO A 93 -14.44 9.21 -8.47
C PRO A 93 -15.48 9.87 -7.57
N ARG A 94 -16.71 9.32 -7.51
CA ARG A 94 -17.80 9.86 -6.68
C ARG A 94 -17.50 9.78 -5.17
N HIS A 95 -16.61 8.89 -4.74
CA HIS A 95 -16.20 8.78 -3.34
C HIS A 95 -15.05 9.73 -2.98
N ASN A 96 -14.28 10.20 -3.96
CA ASN A 96 -13.21 11.18 -3.78
C ASN A 96 -13.73 12.64 -3.74
N LEU A 97 -15.04 12.82 -3.98
CA LEU A 97 -15.73 14.11 -3.96
C LEU A 97 -16.63 14.29 -2.73
N ARG A 98 -16.56 13.37 -1.75
CA ARG A 98 -17.21 13.65 -0.46
C ARG A 98 -16.39 14.71 0.24
N GLU A 99 -16.89 15.94 0.14
CA GLU A 99 -16.53 17.09 0.96
C GLU A 99 -16.28 16.66 2.40
N ASP A 100 -15.21 17.18 2.97
CA ASP A 100 -14.87 17.01 4.37
C ASP A 100 -16.12 17.24 5.23
N ALA A 101 -16.42 16.30 6.13
CA ALA A 101 -17.52 16.44 7.09
C ALA A 101 -17.30 17.61 8.10
N HIS A 102 -16.25 18.41 7.90
CA HIS A 102 -15.96 19.63 8.65
C HIS A 102 -16.40 20.92 7.95
N ASP A 103 -16.95 20.86 6.73
CA ASP A 103 -17.46 22.05 6.01
C ASP A 103 -18.98 22.27 6.13
N SER A 104 -19.66 21.49 6.98
CA SER A 104 -21.06 21.78 7.35
C SER A 104 -21.13 22.40 8.74
N LEU A 105 -21.18 23.74 8.72
CA LEU A 105 -21.71 24.70 9.72
C LEU A 105 -22.00 24.20 11.15
#